data_AF-Q127I5-F1
#
_entry.id   AF-Q127I5-F1
#
_cell.length_a   1.000
_cell.length_b   1.000
_cell.length_c   1.000
_cell.angle_alpha   90.00
_cell.angle_beta   90.00
_cell.angle_gamma   90.00
#
_symmetry.space_group_name_H-M   'P 1'
#
loop_
_entity.id
_entity.type
_entity.pdbx_description
1 polymer ?
#
loop_
_entity_poly.entity_id
_entity_poly.type
_entity_poly.pdbx_seq_one_letter_code
_entity_poly.pdbx_strand_id
1 'polypeptide(L)'
;MEAQTPSGEPGDRAAVPAAIGALQQRARAAGITLRAPPPEPTTCCGRGCSGCVWESYDNAVDYWCEQAEEALRKLGDASPPA
;
A
#
# COMPACT_ATOMS: atom_id res chain seq x y z
N MET A 1 5.30 15.56 -30.49
CA MET A 1 5.73 16.21 -29.22
C MET A 1 4.67 15.80 -28.23
N GLU A 2 4.93 14.69 -27.56
CA GLU A 2 3.93 13.82 -26.93
C GLU A 2 3.40 14.50 -25.66
N ALA A 3 2.07 14.62 -25.57
CA ALA A 3 1.36 15.12 -24.40
C ALA A 3 1.47 14.09 -23.28
N GLN A 4 2.48 14.26 -22.43
CA GLN A 4 2.66 13.50 -21.21
C GLN A 4 1.64 13.99 -20.19
N THR A 5 0.50 13.30 -20.16
CA THR A 5 -0.46 13.38 -19.07
C THR A 5 -0.06 12.33 -18.02
N PRO A 6 0.43 12.71 -16.83
CA PRO A 6 0.20 11.93 -15.64
C PRO A 6 -1.03 12.54 -14.97
N SER A 7 -2.21 12.30 -15.55
CA SER A 7 -3.44 12.40 -14.79
C SER A 7 -3.39 11.26 -13.80
N GLY A 8 -2.93 11.53 -12.59
CA GLY A 8 -3.26 10.68 -11.44
C GLY A 8 -4.78 10.61 -11.38
N GLU A 9 -5.32 9.50 -11.83
CA GLU A 9 -6.74 9.25 -11.78
C GLU A 9 -7.16 9.12 -10.31
N PRO A 10 -8.29 9.71 -9.89
CA PRO A 10 -8.79 9.59 -8.52
C PRO A 10 -9.21 8.16 -8.13
N GLY A 11 -9.06 7.18 -9.04
CA GLY A 11 -9.37 5.77 -8.82
C GLY A 11 -8.32 5.02 -8.00
N ASP A 12 -7.05 5.43 -8.05
CA ASP A 12 -5.96 4.67 -7.41
C ASP A 12 -5.98 4.79 -5.89
N ARG A 13 -6.36 5.95 -5.34
CA ARG A 13 -6.43 6.14 -3.88
C ARG A 13 -7.57 5.40 -3.21
N ALA A 14 -8.71 5.28 -3.90
CA ALA A 14 -9.81 4.46 -3.39
C ALA A 14 -9.47 2.97 -3.39
N ALA A 15 -8.52 2.54 -4.23
CA ALA A 15 -8.04 1.18 -4.27
C ALA A 15 -7.05 0.84 -3.13
N VAL A 16 -6.39 1.83 -2.53
CA VAL A 16 -5.47 1.64 -1.38
C VAL A 16 -6.09 0.84 -0.23
N PRO A 17 -7.23 1.25 0.36
CA PRO A 17 -7.84 0.49 1.46
C PRO A 17 -8.29 -0.91 1.02
N ALA A 18 -8.68 -1.09 -0.24
CA ALA A 18 -9.04 -2.40 -0.79
C ALA A 18 -7.81 -3.32 -0.90
N ALA A 19 -6.68 -2.81 -1.40
CA ALA A 19 -5.41 -3.55 -1.50
C ALA A 19 -4.90 -3.96 -0.11
N ILE A 20 -4.90 -3.04 0.86
CA ILE A 20 -4.53 -3.32 2.25
C ILE A 20 -5.43 -4.40 2.85
N GLY A 21 -6.75 -4.30 2.65
CA GLY A 21 -7.71 -5.29 3.14
C GLY A 21 -7.46 -6.69 2.57
N ALA A 22 -7.19 -6.79 1.27
CA ALA A 22 -6.90 -8.07 0.61
C ALA A 22 -5.61 -8.72 1.14
N LEU A 23 -4.54 -7.93 1.32
CA LEU A 23 -3.26 -8.42 1.86
C LEU A 23 -3.38 -8.85 3.32
N GLN A 24 -4.06 -8.05 4.16
CA GLN A 24 -4.32 -8.43 5.55
C GLN A 24 -5.13 -9.73 5.65
N GLN A 25 -6.14 -9.91 4.79
CA GLN A 25 -6.97 -11.11 4.82
C GLN A 25 -6.17 -12.36 4.44
N ARG A 26 -5.32 -12.25 3.41
CA ARG A 26 -4.38 -13.32 3.01
C ARG A 26 -3.37 -13.65 4.10
N ALA A 27 -2.78 -12.64 4.71
CA ALA A 27 -1.82 -12.85 5.80
C ALA A 27 -2.45 -13.50 7.02
N ARG A 28 -3.66 -13.09 7.40
CA ARG A 28 -4.42 -13.73 8.49
C ARG A 28 -4.75 -15.18 8.16
N ALA A 29 -5.17 -15.48 6.93
CA ALA A 29 -5.42 -16.86 6.50
C ALA A 29 -4.15 -17.73 6.54
N ALA A 30 -3.00 -17.11 6.26
CA ALA A 30 -1.69 -17.77 6.29
C ALA A 30 -1.02 -17.75 7.69
N GLY A 31 -1.64 -17.13 8.70
CA GLY A 31 -1.08 -16.99 10.05
C GLY A 31 0.10 -16.01 10.15
N ILE A 32 0.33 -15.17 9.14
CA ILE A 32 1.40 -14.16 9.14
C ILE A 32 0.91 -12.89 9.84
N THR A 33 1.75 -12.38 10.74
CA THR A 33 1.56 -11.05 11.31
C THR A 33 2.21 -10.01 10.39
N LEU A 34 1.40 -9.32 9.58
CA LEU A 34 1.86 -8.17 8.81
C LEU A 34 2.01 -6.93 9.72
N ARG A 35 2.91 -6.02 9.32
CA ARG A 35 3.01 -4.68 9.92
C ARG A 35 1.66 -3.96 9.82
N ALA A 36 1.32 -3.14 10.82
CA ALA A 36 0.15 -2.28 10.77
C ALA A 36 0.24 -1.33 9.56
N PRO A 37 -0.79 -1.26 8.70
CA PRO A 37 -0.78 -0.38 7.54
C PRO A 37 -0.67 1.09 7.97
N PRO A 38 -0.08 1.95 7.12
CA PRO A 38 -0.04 3.38 7.39
C PRO A 38 -1.47 3.93 7.55
N PRO A 39 -1.77 4.65 8.64
CA PRO A 39 -3.09 5.25 8.83
C PRO A 39 -3.30 6.37 7.81
N GLU A 40 -4.53 6.48 7.29
CA GLU A 40 -4.90 7.56 6.38
C GLU A 40 -4.68 8.92 7.06
N PRO A 41 -3.94 9.84 6.42
CA PRO A 41 -3.72 11.16 6.99
C PRO A 41 -5.05 11.93 7.02
N THR A 42 -5.54 12.22 8.22
CA THR A 42 -6.79 12.95 8.46
C THR A 42 -6.72 14.44 8.10
N THR A 43 -5.52 14.97 7.85
CA THR A 43 -5.29 16.40 7.61
C THR A 43 -4.53 16.61 6.31
N CYS A 44 -5.27 16.87 5.23
CA CYS A 44 -4.71 17.51 4.05
C CYS A 44 -4.70 19.02 4.29
N CYS A 45 -3.53 19.66 4.37
CA CYS A 45 -3.46 21.11 4.56
C CYS A 45 -4.09 21.91 3.41
N GLY A 46 -4.43 21.30 2.27
CA GLY A 46 -5.25 21.87 1.19
C GLY A 46 -4.69 23.14 0.52
N ARG A 47 -3.55 23.65 0.98
CA ARG A 47 -2.97 24.93 0.57
C ARG A 47 -1.86 24.80 -0.48
N GLY A 48 -1.59 23.58 -0.97
CA GLY A 48 -0.55 23.38 -1.98
C GLY A 48 0.86 23.68 -1.46
N CYS A 49 1.14 23.38 -0.19
CA CYS A 49 2.50 23.46 0.33
C CYS A 49 3.36 22.33 -0.23
N SER A 50 4.67 22.60 -0.38
CA SER A 50 5.74 21.77 -0.95
C SER A 50 6.04 20.48 -0.15
N GLY A 51 5.01 19.68 0.13
CA GLY A 51 5.07 18.49 0.97
C GLY A 51 3.66 17.99 1.28
N CYS A 52 2.96 17.49 0.25
CA CYS A 52 1.62 16.96 0.44
C CYS A 52 1.72 15.63 1.21
N VAL A 53 1.07 15.53 2.37
CA VAL A 53 1.07 14.30 3.19
C VAL A 53 0.63 13.07 2.40
N TRP A 54 -0.20 13.29 1.37
CA TRP A 54 -0.64 12.25 0.45
C TRP A 54 0.49 11.63 -0.35
N GLU A 55 1.52 12.38 -0.72
CA GLU A 55 2.66 11.85 -1.50
C GLU A 55 3.52 10.93 -0.61
N SER A 56 3.75 11.34 0.63
CA SER A 56 4.41 10.48 1.63
C SER A 56 3.55 9.28 2.03
N TYR A 57 2.23 9.45 2.07
CA TYR A 57 1.28 8.37 2.35
C TYR A 57 1.25 7.35 1.23
N ASP A 58 1.15 7.79 -0.02
CA ASP A 58 1.15 6.94 -1.21
C ASP A 58 2.44 6.11 -1.28
N ASN A 59 3.60 6.75 -1.08
CA ASN A 59 4.89 6.07 -1.02
C ASN A 59 4.98 5.08 0.16
N ALA A 60 4.43 5.43 1.33
CA ALA A 60 4.39 4.55 2.49
C ALA A 60 3.46 3.34 2.29
N VAL A 61 2.35 3.51 1.56
CA VAL A 61 1.41 2.45 1.20
C VAL A 61 2.02 1.51 0.19
N ASP A 62 2.62 2.05 -0.87
CA ASP A 62 3.29 1.28 -1.92
C ASP A 62 4.38 0.38 -1.31
N TYR A 63 5.26 0.99 -0.52
CA TYR A 63 6.28 0.26 0.23
C TYR A 63 5.70 -0.80 1.17
N TRP A 64 4.60 -0.50 1.86
CA TRP A 64 3.94 -1.48 2.74
C TRP A 64 3.35 -2.66 1.95
N CYS A 65 2.78 -2.40 0.77
CA CYS A 65 2.23 -3.42 -0.13
C CYS A 65 3.32 -4.38 -0.57
N GLU A 66 4.46 -3.86 -1.05
CA GLU A 66 5.62 -4.65 -1.45
C GLU A 66 6.11 -5.57 -0.30
N GLN A 67 6.23 -5.01 0.91
CA GLN A 67 6.66 -5.77 2.09
C GLN A 67 5.66 -6.87 2.48
N ALA A 68 4.36 -6.59 2.37
CA ALA A 68 3.31 -7.56 2.68
C ALA A 68 3.28 -8.72 1.66
N GLU A 69 3.42 -8.39 0.37
CA GLU A 69 3.52 -9.38 -0.70
C GLU A 69 4.78 -10.23 -0.56
N GLU A 70 5.92 -9.62 -0.22
CA GLU A 70 7.17 -10.34 0.02
C GLU A 70 7.02 -11.31 1.21
N ALA A 71 6.39 -10.89 2.32
CA ALA A 71 6.16 -11.75 3.47
C ALA A 71 5.27 -12.96 3.13
N LEU A 72 4.20 -12.73 2.35
CA LEU A 72 3.32 -13.79 1.87
C LEU A 72 4.06 -14.76 0.93
N ARG A 73 4.86 -14.23 0.02
CA ARG A 73 5.67 -15.03 -0.91
C ARG A 73 6.72 -15.85 -0.18
N LYS A 74 7.41 -15.28 0.81
CA LYS A 74 8.38 -15.98 1.65
C LYS A 74 7.74 -17.14 2.40
N LEU A 75 6.49 -17.03 2.85
CA LEU A 75 5.79 -18.17 3.45
C LEU A 75 5.38 -19.23 2.42
N GLY A 76 4.95 -18.82 1.23
CA GLY A 76 4.66 -19.76 0.13
C GLY A 76 5.89 -20.54 -0.33
N ASP A 77 7.07 -19.92 -0.28
CA ASP A 77 8.37 -20.54 -0.56
C ASP A 77 8.90 -21.35 0.64
N ALA A 78 8.68 -20.84 1.85
CA ALA A 78 8.86 -21.58 3.11
C ALA A 78 7.71 -22.59 3.31
N SER A 79 7.46 -23.42 2.31
CA SER A 79 6.84 -24.72 2.57
C SER A 79 7.67 -25.40 3.68
N PRO A 80 7.08 -25.83 4.79
CA PRO A 80 7.83 -26.55 5.81
C PRO A 80 8.46 -27.80 5.16
N PRO A 81 9.77 -28.05 5.33
CA PRO A 81 10.33 -29.33 4.92
C PRO A 81 9.68 -30.43 5.77
N ALA A 82 8.88 -31.28 5.13
CA ALA A 82 8.47 -32.58 5.65
C ALA A 82 9.56 -33.61 5.40
#